data_AF-A0A958VC47-F1
#
_entry.id   AF-A0A958VC47-F1
#
_cell.length_a   1.000
_cell.length_b   1.000
_cell.length_c   1.000
_cell.angle_alpha   90.00
_cell.angle_beta   90.00
_cell.angle_gamma   90.00
#
_symmetry.space_group_name_H-M   'P 1'
#
loop_
_entity.id
_entity.type
_entity.pdbx_description
1 polymer ?
#
loop_
_entity_poly.entity_id
_entity_poly.type
_entity_poly.pdbx_seq_one_letter_code
_entity_poly.pdbx_strand_id
1 'polypeptide(L)'
;MKKVILSAVAASFLLASCGPDICDCMDTFKKMGEELKEANGDEAKMKEIEEKYKGDIEACKKLDEGKSDEEKKKMMEEAEKCGK
;
A
#
# COMPACT_ATOMS: atom_id res chain seq x y z
N MET A 1 11.65 -18.76 -39.59
CA MET A 1 11.54 -18.83 -38.12
C MET A 1 11.91 -17.47 -37.53
N LYS A 2 11.03 -16.95 -36.66
CA LYS A 2 11.20 -15.89 -35.63
C LYS A 2 9.95 -15.00 -35.63
N LYS A 3 8.87 -15.54 -35.06
CA LYS A 3 7.70 -14.77 -34.64
C LYS A 3 8.14 -13.96 -33.42
N VAL A 4 8.43 -12.68 -33.63
CA VAL A 4 8.66 -11.73 -32.53
C VAL A 4 7.32 -11.43 -31.88
N ILE A 5 7.00 -12.21 -30.86
CA ILE A 5 5.96 -11.89 -29.88
C ILE A 5 6.60 -10.84 -28.96
N LEU A 6 6.55 -9.58 -29.37
CA LEU A 6 6.81 -8.47 -28.46
C LEU A 6 5.47 -8.12 -27.83
N SER A 7 5.21 -8.84 -26.74
CA SER A 7 4.26 -8.47 -25.70
C SER A 7 4.46 -6.99 -25.40
N ALA A 8 3.50 -6.17 -25.83
CA ALA A 8 3.49 -4.74 -25.54
C ALA A 8 3.28 -4.59 -24.03
N VAL A 9 4.41 -4.34 -23.38
CA VAL A 9 4.57 -3.93 -21.99
C VAL A 9 3.41 -3.00 -21.63
N ALA A 10 2.67 -3.42 -20.60
CA ALA A 10 1.60 -2.68 -19.97
C ALA A 10 2.06 -1.23 -19.78
N ALA A 11 1.29 -0.30 -20.36
CA ALA A 11 1.45 1.11 -20.10
C ALA A 11 1.39 1.31 -18.58
N SER A 12 2.54 1.60 -18.01
CA SER A 12 2.71 2.09 -16.65
C SER A 12 1.95 3.40 -16.55
N PHE A 13 0.67 3.29 -16.20
CA PHE A 13 -0.11 4.38 -15.62
C PHE A 13 0.50 4.65 -14.26
N LEU A 14 1.58 5.43 -14.28
CA LEU A 14 2.01 6.24 -13.16
C LEU A 14 0.90 7.28 -12.93
N LEU A 15 -0.21 6.83 -12.34
CA LEU A 15 -1.06 7.67 -11.52
C LEU A 15 -0.26 7.95 -10.25
N ALA A 16 0.82 8.71 -10.39
CA ALA A 16 1.40 9.47 -9.29
C ALA A 16 0.36 10.53 -8.90
N SER A 17 -0.75 10.10 -8.31
CA SER A 17 -1.59 10.98 -7.51
C SER A 17 -0.78 11.31 -6.26
N CYS A 18 -0.88 12.55 -5.78
CA CYS A 18 -0.08 13.10 -4.69
C CYS A 18 -0.34 12.43 -3.32
N GLY A 19 0.00 11.16 -3.17
CA GLY A 19 -0.16 10.35 -1.95
C GLY A 19 0.83 9.17 -1.92
N PRO A 20 0.98 8.51 -0.76
CA PRO A 20 1.86 7.34 -0.61
C PRO A 20 1.46 6.23 -1.59
N ASP A 21 2.41 5.44 -2.10
CA ASP A 21 2.10 4.28 -2.94
C ASP A 21 1.58 3.10 -2.12
N ILE A 22 1.00 2.09 -2.77
CA ILE A 22 0.46 0.91 -2.06
C ILE A 22 1.55 0.16 -1.26
N CYS A 23 2.81 0.21 -1.69
CA CYS A 23 3.94 -0.34 -0.94
C CYS A 23 4.27 0.47 0.32
N ASP A 24 4.21 1.81 0.26
CA ASP A 24 4.39 2.64 1.45
C ASP A 24 3.30 2.35 2.48
N CYS A 25 2.06 2.11 2.02
CA CYS A 25 0.97 1.67 2.88
C CYS A 25 1.24 0.31 3.51
N MET A 26 1.70 -0.68 2.74
CA MET A 26 2.08 -2.00 3.26
C MET A 26 3.19 -1.90 4.31
N ASP A 27 4.23 -1.10 4.07
CA ASP A 27 5.32 -0.87 5.02
C ASP A 27 4.83 -0.14 6.28
N THR A 28 3.94 0.84 6.13
CA THR A 28 3.32 1.55 7.25
C THR A 28 2.53 0.59 8.13
N PHE A 29 1.65 -0.24 7.54
CA PHE A 29 0.89 -1.24 8.29
C PHE A 29 1.80 -2.27 8.97
N LYS A 30 2.92 -2.65 8.34
CA LYS A 30 3.91 -3.54 8.93
C LYS A 30 4.60 -2.91 10.14
N LYS A 31 5.10 -1.67 10.02
CA LYS A 31 5.74 -0.93 11.12
C LYS A 31 4.76 -0.70 12.27
N MET A 32 3.53 -0.30 11.96
CA MET A 32 2.47 -0.17 12.96
C MET A 32 2.21 -1.50 13.69
N GLY A 33 2.16 -2.62 12.96
CA GLY A 33 2.00 -3.95 13.56
C GLY A 33 3.18 -4.37 14.45
N GLU A 34 4.41 -4.05 14.07
CA GLU A 34 5.61 -4.28 14.88
C GLU A 34 5.59 -3.43 16.16
N GLU A 35 5.26 -2.14 16.06
CA GLU A 35 5.16 -1.24 17.21
C GLU A 35 4.01 -1.64 18.14
N LEU A 36 2.85 -2.05 17.62
CA LEU A 36 1.74 -2.56 18.42
C LEU A 36 2.11 -3.86 19.14
N LYS A 37 2.89 -4.72 18.49
CA LYS A 37 3.41 -5.94 19.12
C LYS A 37 4.42 -5.60 20.21
N GLU A 38 5.28 -4.61 20.00
CA GLU A 38 6.24 -4.12 21.00
C GLU A 38 5.54 -3.43 22.18
N ALA A 39 4.42 -2.74 21.94
CA ALA A 39 3.58 -2.16 22.98
C ALA A 39 2.98 -3.24 23.90
N ASN A 40 2.85 -4.48 23.43
CA ASN A 40 2.53 -5.66 24.23
C ASN A 40 1.30 -5.50 25.16
N GLY A 41 0.27 -4.80 24.68
CA GLY A 41 -0.96 -4.53 25.44
C GLY A 41 -0.98 -3.23 26.25
N ASP A 42 0.07 -2.42 26.20
CA ASP A 42 0.11 -1.11 26.84
C ASP A 42 -0.81 -0.12 26.12
N GLU A 43 -1.96 0.20 26.72
CA GLU A 43 -2.97 1.10 26.15
C GLU A 43 -2.43 2.51 25.84
N ALA A 44 -1.48 3.03 26.63
CA ALA A 44 -0.93 4.35 26.40
C ALA A 44 -0.06 4.37 25.13
N LYS A 45 0.79 3.34 24.98
CA LYS A 45 1.60 3.17 23.76
C LYS A 45 0.74 2.83 22.55
N MET A 46 -0.30 2.02 22.70
CA MET A 46 -1.22 1.70 21.60
C MET A 46 -1.93 2.95 21.07
N LYS A 47 -2.39 3.85 21.96
CA LYS A 47 -2.97 5.14 21.55
C LYS A 47 -1.95 6.04 20.86
N GLU A 48 -0.72 6.11 21.37
CA GLU A 48 0.35 6.88 20.76
C GLU A 48 0.68 6.36 19.35
N ILE A 49 0.75 5.05 19.17
CA ILE A 49 0.95 4.38 17.88
C ILE A 49 -0.24 4.67 16.94
N GLU A 50 -1.47 4.55 17.42
CA GLU A 50 -2.66 4.85 16.61
C GLU A 50 -2.68 6.31 16.15
N GLU A 51 -2.38 7.26 17.02
CA GLU A 51 -2.28 8.68 16.66
C GLU A 51 -1.12 8.95 15.68
N LYS A 52 0.03 8.30 15.88
CA LYS A 52 1.21 8.41 15.01
C LYS A 52 0.92 7.98 13.59
N TYR A 53 0.20 6.87 13.40
CA TYR A 53 -0.08 6.29 12.09
C TYR A 53 -1.41 6.73 11.47
N LYS A 54 -2.24 7.49 12.21
CA LYS A 54 -3.57 7.93 11.75
C LYS A 54 -3.56 8.61 10.38
N GLY A 55 -2.61 9.52 10.17
CA GLY A 55 -2.48 10.25 8.90
C GLY A 55 -2.13 9.34 7.72
N ASP A 56 -1.24 8.38 7.95
CA ASP A 56 -0.84 7.40 6.93
C ASP A 56 -2.00 6.45 6.59
N ILE A 57 -2.75 5.99 7.60
CA ILE A 57 -3.94 5.15 7.39
C ILE A 57 -5.00 5.90 6.56
N GLU A 58 -5.24 7.18 6.85
CA GLU A 58 -6.17 8.00 6.07
C GLU A 58 -5.67 8.23 4.64
N ALA A 59 -4.36 8.45 4.45
CA ALA A 59 -3.76 8.57 3.13
C ALA A 59 -3.88 7.26 2.32
N CYS A 60 -3.65 6.12 2.97
CA CYS A 60 -3.77 4.79 2.37
C CYS A 60 -5.21 4.42 2.02
N LYS A 61 -6.20 4.84 2.82
CA LYS A 61 -7.62 4.65 2.48
C LYS A 61 -8.02 5.42 1.22
N LYS A 62 -7.50 6.64 1.05
CA LYS A 62 -7.77 7.47 -0.13
C LYS A 62 -7.19 6.88 -1.42
N LEU A 63 -6.24 5.95 -1.34
CA LEU A 63 -5.75 5.23 -2.52
C LEU A 63 -6.79 4.29 -3.12
N ASP A 64 -7.74 3.77 -2.34
CA ASP A 64 -8.81 2.90 -2.84
C ASP A 64 -10.06 3.69 -3.27
N GLU A 65 -10.23 4.90 -2.72
CA GLU A 65 -11.36 5.78 -3.03
C GLU A 65 -11.35 6.22 -4.51
N GLY A 66 -12.46 5.96 -5.20
CA GLY A 66 -12.63 6.37 -6.60
C GLY A 66 -11.95 5.46 -7.63
N LYS A 67 -11.24 4.41 -7.22
CA LYS A 67 -10.67 3.41 -8.14
C LYS A 67 -11.75 2.44 -8.66
N SER A 68 -11.66 2.13 -9.95
CA SER A 68 -12.43 1.06 -10.58
C SER A 68 -11.96 -0.33 -10.11
N ASP A 69 -12.78 -1.37 -10.29
CA ASP A 69 -12.41 -2.75 -9.91
C ASP A 69 -11.09 -3.22 -10.55
N GLU A 70 -10.79 -2.78 -11.77
CA GLU A 70 -9.55 -3.11 -12.47
C GLU A 70 -8.32 -2.42 -11.84
N GLU A 71 -8.47 -1.17 -11.41
CA GLU A 71 -7.42 -0.43 -10.69
C GLU A 71 -7.20 -1.00 -9.29
N LYS A 72 -8.26 -1.40 -8.60
CA LYS A 72 -8.16 -2.11 -7.31
C LYS A 72 -7.46 -3.45 -7.44
N LYS A 73 -7.76 -4.20 -8.50
CA LYS A 73 -7.07 -5.46 -8.80
C LYS A 73 -5.57 -5.26 -9.04
N LYS A 74 -5.19 -4.27 -9.85
CA LYS A 74 -3.77 -3.93 -10.08
C LYS A 74 -3.08 -3.48 -8.80
N MET A 75 -3.75 -2.68 -7.97
CA MET A 75 -3.25 -2.25 -6.67
C MET A 75 -3.04 -3.44 -5.72
N MET A 76 -3.93 -4.43 -5.70
CA MET A 76 -3.72 -5.68 -4.95
C MET A 76 -2.54 -6.49 -5.49
N GLU A 77 -2.40 -6.63 -6.82
CA GLU A 77 -1.25 -7.30 -7.44
C GLU A 77 0.09 -6.60 -7.15
N GLU A 78 0.08 -5.28 -6.97
CA GLU A 78 1.24 -4.51 -6.53
C GLU A 78 1.50 -4.69 -5.04
N ALA A 79 0.46 -4.65 -4.19
CA ALA A 79 0.58 -4.92 -2.75
C ALA A 79 1.21 -6.30 -2.47
N GLU A 80 0.83 -7.34 -3.22
CA GLU A 80 1.42 -8.69 -3.12
C GLU A 80 2.91 -8.72 -3.48
N LYS A 81 3.40 -7.76 -4.26
CA LYS A 81 4.82 -7.64 -4.64
C LYS A 81 5.65 -6.84 -3.65
N CYS A 82 5.03 -5.97 -2.83
CA CYS A 82 5.74 -5.13 -1.86
C CYS A 82 6.45 -5.94 -0.76
N GLY A 83 6.13 -7.23 -0.60
CA GLY A 83 6.76 -8.14 0.35
C GLY A 83 7.87 -9.05 -0.22
N LYS A 84 8.39 -8.77 -1.43
CA LYS A 84 9.39 -9.60 -2.12
C LYS A 84 10.78 -9.00 -2.16
#